data_AF-A0AAP4Y629-F1
#
_entry.id   AF-A0AAP4Y629-F1
#
_cell.length_a   1.000
_cell.length_b   1.000
_cell.length_c   1.000
_cell.angle_alpha   90.00
_cell.angle_beta   90.00
_cell.angle_gamma   90.00
#
_symmetry.space_group_name_H-M   'P 1'
#
loop_
_entity.id
_entity.type
_entity.pdbx_description
1 polymer ?
#
loop_
_entity_poly.entity_id
_entity_poly.type
_entity_poly.pdbx_seq_one_letter_code
_entity_poly.pdbx_strand_id
1 'polypeptide(L)'
;MTRDGDERGTEAEGPQLQIWDSDTRRHSLGHLVLGDEEWEVHLLSETVATDLARGRIAFQRGGKHLVTAPVIVEDTEAEVVRRAEAMPESMLRQFLVSVRD
;
A
#
# COMPACT_ATOMS: atom_id res chain seq x y z
N MET A 1 33.34 -40.15 -11.53
CA MET A 1 34.06 -39.51 -10.40
C MET A 1 34.74 -38.29 -11.00
N THR A 2 34.42 -37.03 -10.70
CA THR A 2 33.66 -36.40 -9.63
C THR A 2 33.23 -35.01 -10.16
N ARG A 3 32.09 -34.52 -9.66
CA ARG A 3 31.50 -33.20 -9.91
C ARG A 3 32.36 -32.06 -9.34
N ASP A 4 32.17 -30.86 -9.86
CA ASP A 4 31.96 -29.58 -9.14
C ASP A 4 31.92 -28.49 -10.23
N GLY A 5 30.81 -27.77 -10.48
CA GLY A 5 30.06 -26.97 -9.50
C GLY A 5 30.77 -25.62 -9.37
N ASP A 6 30.16 -24.45 -9.53
CA ASP A 6 28.78 -24.04 -9.67
C ASP A 6 28.85 -22.58 -10.13
N GLU A 7 28.01 -22.21 -11.09
CA GLU A 7 27.94 -20.87 -11.65
C GLU A 7 27.28 -19.95 -10.61
N ARG A 8 28.06 -19.09 -9.95
CA ARG A 8 27.49 -18.05 -9.09
C ARG A 8 26.83 -16.97 -9.95
N GLY A 9 25.58 -17.23 -10.31
CA GLY A 9 24.60 -16.20 -10.65
C GLY A 9 24.38 -15.33 -9.42
N THR A 10 25.00 -14.15 -9.41
CA THR A 10 24.63 -13.10 -8.46
C THR A 10 23.36 -12.49 -9.02
N GLU A 11 22.20 -12.99 -8.57
CA GLU A 11 20.92 -12.34 -8.79
C GLU A 11 21.04 -10.90 -8.31
N ALA A 12 20.88 -9.98 -9.25
CA ALA A 12 20.74 -8.58 -8.95
C ALA A 12 19.46 -8.42 -8.11
N GLU A 13 19.62 -8.19 -6.81
CA GLU A 13 18.59 -7.52 -6.00
C GLU A 13 18.52 -6.06 -6.47
N GLY A 14 17.98 -5.88 -7.68
CA GLY A 14 17.50 -4.59 -8.13
C GLY A 14 16.39 -4.13 -7.18
N PRO A 15 16.18 -2.82 -7.01
CA PRO A 15 15.05 -2.32 -6.24
C PRO A 15 13.79 -3.00 -6.78
N GLN A 16 13.04 -3.67 -5.90
CA GLN A 16 11.70 -4.16 -6.25
C GLN A 16 10.88 -2.92 -6.61
N LEU A 17 10.85 -2.60 -7.91
CA LEU A 17 9.89 -1.68 -8.48
C LEU A 17 8.54 -2.34 -8.19
N GLN A 18 7.86 -1.89 -7.13
CA GLN A 18 6.43 -2.10 -6.99
C GLN A 18 5.82 -1.47 -8.24
N ILE A 19 5.59 -2.32 -9.24
CA ILE A 19 4.84 -1.96 -10.43
C ILE A 19 3.45 -1.64 -9.90
N TRP A 20 3.19 -0.35 -9.69
CA TRP A 20 1.81 0.12 -9.63
C TRP A 20 1.23 -0.28 -10.98
N ASP A 21 0.33 -1.27 -10.99
CA ASP A 21 -0.47 -1.57 -12.17
C ASP A 21 -1.04 -0.24 -12.67
N SER A 22 -0.97 -0.02 -13.99
CA SER A 22 -1.26 1.25 -14.67
C SER A 22 -2.61 1.89 -14.30
N ASP A 23 -3.50 1.12 -13.67
CA ASP A 23 -4.84 1.48 -13.25
C ASP A 23 -4.97 1.88 -11.76
N THR A 24 -3.88 1.84 -10.99
CA THR A 24 -3.88 2.28 -9.58
C THR A 24 -3.91 3.80 -9.50
N ARG A 25 -4.96 4.34 -8.87
CA ARG A 25 -5.09 5.77 -8.58
C ARG A 25 -4.73 6.06 -7.12
N ARG A 26 -4.08 7.20 -6.91
CA ARG A 26 -3.65 7.65 -5.59
C ARG A 26 -4.44 8.89 -5.17
N HIS A 27 -5.04 8.83 -3.99
CA HIS A 27 -5.81 9.93 -3.39
C HIS A 27 -5.19 10.31 -2.05
N SER A 28 -5.05 11.61 -1.78
CA SER A 28 -4.55 12.08 -0.48
C SER A 28 -5.69 12.07 0.55
N LEU A 29 -5.46 11.44 1.70
CA LEU A 29 -6.39 11.43 2.83
C LEU A 29 -5.97 12.38 3.96
N GLY A 30 -4.75 12.93 3.90
CA GLY A 30 -4.22 13.87 4.88
C GLY A 30 -2.99 13.33 5.61
N HIS A 31 -2.85 13.70 6.88
CA HIS A 31 -1.70 13.34 7.72
C HIS A 31 -2.18 12.61 8.98
N LEU A 32 -1.34 11.70 9.48
CA LEU A 32 -1.57 10.97 10.71
C LEU A 32 -0.35 11.06 11.62
N VAL A 33 -0.55 11.47 12.88
CA VAL A 33 0.51 11.56 13.88
C VAL A 33 0.45 10.35 14.81
N LEU A 34 1.48 9.50 14.84
CA LEU A 34 1.60 8.36 15.76
C LEU A 34 2.83 8.56 16.66
N GLY A 35 2.60 8.93 17.92
CA GLY A 35 3.69 9.36 18.81
C GLY A 35 4.30 10.67 18.29
N ASP A 36 5.60 10.63 18.04
CA ASP A 36 6.45 11.70 17.51
C ASP A 36 6.73 11.55 16.00
N GLU A 37 5.99 10.67 15.33
CA GLU A 37 6.06 10.43 13.89
C GLU A 37 4.83 11.01 13.16
N GLU A 38 5.06 11.82 12.12
CA GLU A 38 4.02 12.29 11.20
C GLU A 38 4.10 11.52 9.87
N TRP A 39 2.96 11.00 9.42
CA TRP A 39 2.82 10.17 8.23
C TRP A 39 1.84 10.81 7.25
N GLU A 40 2.23 10.91 5.99
CA GLU A 40 1.29 11.19 4.89
C GLU A 40 0.44 9.94 4.64
N VAL A 41 -0.87 10.11 4.53
CA VAL A 41 -1.83 9.02 4.34
C VAL A 41 -2.47 9.15 2.96
N HIS A 42 -2.41 8.06 2.21
CA HIS A 42 -3.01 7.97 0.88
C HIS A 42 -3.90 6.75 0.75
N LEU A 43 -4.95 6.88 -0.03
CA LEU A 43 -5.67 5.75 -0.59
C LEU A 43 -5.02 5.38 -1.92
N LEU A 44 -4.75 4.09 -2.11
CA LEU A 44 -4.45 3.49 -3.40
C LEU A 44 -5.69 2.70 -3.82
N SER A 45 -6.41 3.21 -4.82
CA SER A 45 -7.62 2.58 -5.35
C SER A 45 -7.36 1.98 -6.72
N GLU A 46 -8.05 0.88 -7.01
CA GLU A 46 -8.02 0.25 -8.33
C GLU A 46 -9.38 -0.40 -8.62
N THR A 47 -9.82 -0.29 -9.88
CA THR A 47 -11.00 -1.01 -10.38
C THR A 47 -10.54 -2.38 -10.86
N VAL A 48 -11.05 -3.45 -10.25
CA VAL A 48 -10.62 -4.83 -10.56
C VAL A 48 -11.64 -5.58 -11.43
N ALA A 49 -12.90 -5.15 -11.42
CA ALA A 49 -13.96 -5.62 -12.31
C ALA A 49 -14.97 -4.48 -12.55
N THR A 50 -15.93 -4.70 -13.45
CA THR A 50 -16.94 -3.69 -13.82
C THR A 50 -17.74 -3.14 -12.63
N ASP A 51 -17.95 -3.95 -11.61
CA ASP A 51 -18.71 -3.68 -10.39
C ASP A 51 -17.88 -3.96 -9.13
N LEU A 52 -16.55 -3.83 -9.22
CA LEU A 52 -15.67 -4.08 -8.09
C LEU A 52 -14.44 -3.20 -8.13
N ALA A 53 -14.26 -2.40 -7.09
CA ALA A 53 -13.06 -1.63 -6.81
C ALA A 53 -12.53 -1.97 -5.42
N ARG A 54 -11.21 -1.87 -5.24
CA ARG A 54 -10.56 -2.08 -3.95
C ARG A 54 -9.64 -0.94 -3.57
N GLY A 55 -9.53 -0.71 -2.27
CA GLY A 55 -8.70 0.33 -1.67
C GLY A 55 -7.68 -0.24 -0.69
N ARG A 56 -6.43 0.17 -0.83
CA ARG A 56 -5.34 -0.02 0.15
C ARG A 56 -4.99 1.34 0.76
N ILE A 57 -4.56 1.36 2.02
CA ILE A 57 -4.03 2.57 2.65
C ILE A 57 -2.51 2.52 2.60
N ALA A 58 -1.91 3.61 2.13
CA ALA A 58 -0.48 3.82 2.08
C ALA A 58 -0.08 4.91 3.08
N PHE A 59 0.92 4.60 3.91
CA PHE A 59 1.53 5.51 4.87
C PHE A 59 2.95 5.83 4.42
N GLN A 60 3.28 7.11 4.32
CA GLN A 60 4.60 7.56 3.89
C GLN A 60 5.23 8.52 4.90
N ARG A 61 6.50 8.29 5.21
CA ARG A 61 7.28 9.16 6.09
C ARG A 61 8.77 9.02 5.80
N GLY A 62 9.44 10.11 5.44
CA GLY A 62 10.91 10.17 5.39
C GLY A 62 11.55 9.02 4.59
N GLY A 63 10.98 8.66 3.44
CA GLY A 63 11.45 7.55 2.60
C GLY A 63 10.94 6.16 3.00
N LYS A 64 10.27 6.01 4.15
CA LYS A 64 9.51 4.80 4.48
C LYS A 64 8.16 4.83 3.77
N HIS A 65 7.77 3.66 3.26
CA HIS A 65 6.48 3.46 2.61
C HIS A 65 5.88 2.13 3.10
N LEU A 66 4.73 2.20 3.76
CA LEU A 66 3.99 1.04 4.25
C LEU A 66 2.63 1.01 3.57
N VAL A 67 2.19 -0.15 3.10
CA VAL A 67 0.93 -0.32 2.37
C VAL A 67 0.16 -1.48 2.96
N THR A 68 -1.12 -1.28 3.26
CA THR A 68 -2.00 -2.33 3.76
C THR A 68 -2.36 -3.34 2.67
N ALA A 69 -2.84 -4.52 3.07
CA ALA A 69 -3.70 -5.30 2.21
C ALA A 69 -4.96 -4.49 1.81
N PRO A 70 -5.74 -4.90 0.79
CA PRO A 70 -7.03 -4.27 0.51
C PRO A 70 -7.92 -4.28 1.76
N VAL A 71 -8.30 -3.10 2.23
CA VAL A 71 -9.13 -2.91 3.44
C VAL A 71 -10.51 -2.33 3.12
N ILE A 72 -10.69 -1.84 1.90
CA ILE A 72 -11.97 -1.36 1.38
C ILE A 72 -12.26 -2.10 0.08
N VAL A 73 -13.48 -2.60 -0.06
CA VAL A 73 -14.01 -3.21 -1.27
C VAL A 73 -15.42 -2.65 -1.45
N GLU A 74 -15.66 -2.01 -2.59
CA GLU A 74 -16.95 -1.38 -2.92
C GLU A 74 -17.19 -1.57 -4.43
N ASP A 75 -18.41 -1.28 -4.89
CA ASP A 75 -18.81 -1.51 -6.28
C ASP A 75 -18.11 -0.54 -7.24
N THR A 76 -17.77 0.66 -6.76
CA THR A 76 -17.13 1.71 -7.56
C THR A 76 -15.95 2.35 -6.86
N GLU A 77 -14.99 2.86 -7.65
CA GLU A 77 -13.85 3.60 -7.11
C GLU A 77 -14.29 4.83 -6.28
N ALA A 78 -15.35 5.52 -6.71
CA ALA A 78 -15.89 6.68 -6.00
C ALA A 78 -16.37 6.31 -4.58
N GLU A 79 -16.97 5.13 -4.41
CA GLU A 79 -17.39 4.65 -3.09
C GLU A 79 -16.21 4.23 -2.22
N VAL A 80 -15.18 3.63 -2.82
CA VAL A 80 -13.91 3.35 -2.13
C VAL A 80 -13.31 4.65 -1.59
N VAL A 81 -13.24 5.70 -2.42
CA VAL A 81 -12.75 7.03 -2.02
C VAL A 81 -13.59 7.60 -0.88
N ARG A 82 -14.91 7.68 -1.06
CA ARG A 82 -15.83 8.20 -0.03
C ARG A 82 -15.68 7.45 1.30
N ARG A 83 -15.53 6.12 1.25
CA ARG A 83 -15.35 5.30 2.45
C ARG A 83 -14.01 5.58 3.13
N ALA A 84 -12.94 5.76 2.34
CA ALA A 84 -11.62 6.07 2.86
C ALA A 84 -11.58 7.46 3.51
N GLU A 85 -12.21 8.47 2.91
CA GLU A 85 -12.32 9.82 3.46
C GLU A 85 -13.13 9.87 4.76
N ALA A 86 -14.16 9.01 4.88
CA ALA A 86 -14.97 8.88 6.08
C ALA A 86 -14.31 8.00 7.16
N MET A 87 -13.11 7.46 6.92
CA MET A 87 -12.47 6.53 7.84
C MET A 87 -12.04 7.25 9.13
N PRO A 88 -12.42 6.74 10.30
CA PRO A 88 -11.98 7.32 11.55
C PRO A 88 -10.46 7.24 11.70
N GLU A 89 -9.86 8.31 12.21
CA GLU A 89 -8.42 8.37 12.47
C GLU A 89 -7.93 7.19 13.34
N SER A 90 -8.74 6.75 14.32
CA SER A 90 -8.43 5.58 15.16
C SER A 90 -8.20 4.29 14.37
N MET A 91 -8.95 4.11 13.26
CA MET A 91 -8.78 2.96 12.37
C MET A 91 -7.51 3.08 11.54
N LEU A 92 -7.21 4.29 11.03
CA LEU A 92 -5.95 4.56 10.34
C LEU A 92 -4.74 4.29 11.24
N ARG A 93 -4.81 4.66 12.53
CA ARG A 93 -3.78 4.32 13.53
C ARG A 93 -3.61 2.81 13.70
N GLN A 94 -4.71 2.06 13.79
CA GLN A 94 -4.66 0.61 13.90
C GLN A 94 -4.01 -0.04 12.68
N PHE A 95 -4.33 0.44 11.47
CA PHE A 95 -3.70 -0.03 10.24
C PHE A 95 -2.21 0.26 10.22
N LEU A 96 -1.80 1.49 10.55
CA LEU A 96 -0.38 1.85 10.60
C LEU A 96 0.41 0.97 11.57
N VAL A 97 -0.13 0.71 12.76
CA VAL A 97 0.49 -0.21 13.73
C VAL A 97 0.57 -1.63 13.14
N SER A 98 -0.52 -2.12 12.55
CA SER A 98 -0.60 -3.48 12.01
C SER A 98 0.35 -3.74 10.83
N VAL A 99 0.70 -2.73 10.02
CA VAL A 99 1.62 -2.92 8.88
C VAL A 99 3.08 -2.63 9.23
N ARG A 100 3.34 -2.18 10.46
CA ARG A 100 4.68 -1.90 10.97
C ARG A 100 5.29 -3.09 11.69
N ASP A 101 4.44 -3.91 12.31
CA ASP A 101 4.80 -5.13 13.05
C ASP A 101 4.95 -6.34 12.10
#